data_AF-A0A6J1P6K2-F1
#
_entry.id   AF-A0A6J1P6K2-F1
#
_cell.length_a   1.000
_cell.length_b   1.000
_cell.length_c   1.000
_cell.angle_alpha   90.00
_cell.angle_beta   90.00
_cell.angle_gamma   90.00
#
_symmetry.space_group_name_H-M   'P 1'
#
loop_
_entity.id
_entity.type
_entity.pdbx_description
1 polymer ?
#
loop_
_entity_poly.entity_id
_entity_poly.type
_entity_poly.pdbx_seq_one_letter_code
_entity_poly.pdbx_strand_id
1 'polypeptide(L)'
;MFLTLIFFSEPLQLDRLNKLKEDYYSDTKNELAQNACTRFDPFEVAISKKRTDTCLHVYNIKIESEGKPVTNQEHSGRCWLFAALNVMRLPFMKKYGIEEFEFSQTYLFFWDKIERSHYWLNNIVTTAKQGEKLEGRLVNFLLHLREYAKELRDKVSSGASDEDIQSTIDKQIAVIYNIVATCLGIPPEKFTFEYYNKEKEYKTFGPLTPQEFYEKHVRPLFNVDDKVCLVNDPRELNPFGKLYTLQCLGNVVGGRRTAYNNQPIGVLIDVVLKSIRSGEAVWFGCEVSKRFERKNGLEDLDA
;
A
#
# COMPACT_ATOMS: atom_id res chain seq x y z
N MET A 1 -46.88 -22.76 13.68
CA MET A 1 -46.64 -21.81 14.78
C MET A 1 -45.69 -20.74 14.26
N PHE A 2 -46.23 -19.63 13.76
CA PHE A 2 -45.41 -18.51 13.27
C PHE A 2 -44.81 -17.80 14.49
N LEU A 3 -43.49 -17.83 14.62
CA LEU A 3 -42.79 -16.95 15.55
C LEU A 3 -42.89 -15.52 15.01
N THR A 4 -43.77 -14.72 15.60
CA THR A 4 -43.80 -13.28 15.38
C THR A 4 -42.49 -12.71 15.93
N LEU A 5 -41.57 -12.36 15.03
CA LEU A 5 -40.40 -11.55 15.37
C LEU A 5 -40.93 -10.19 15.86
N ILE A 6 -40.79 -9.92 17.16
CA ILE A 6 -41.08 -8.61 17.73
C ILE A 6 -39.97 -7.68 17.25
N PHE A 7 -40.28 -6.84 16.27
CA PHE A 7 -39.45 -5.69 15.95
C PHE A 7 -39.73 -4.61 17.01
N PHE A 8 -38.71 -4.23 17.79
CA PHE A 8 -38.77 -3.02 18.60
C PHE A 8 -38.75 -1.83 17.63
N SER A 9 -39.92 -1.32 17.25
CA SER A 9 -40.10 -0.36 16.16
C SER A 9 -40.46 1.06 16.62
N GLU A 10 -40.27 1.41 17.88
CA GLU A 10 -40.62 2.74 18.36
C GLU A 10 -39.48 3.75 18.14
N PRO A 11 -39.77 4.94 17.60
CA PRO A 11 -38.81 6.04 17.54
C PRO A 11 -38.26 6.42 18.92
N LEU A 12 -37.11 7.10 18.93
CA LEU A 12 -36.49 7.58 20.16
C LEU A 12 -37.42 8.59 20.86
N GLN A 13 -37.84 8.27 22.08
CA GLN A 13 -38.81 9.04 22.85
C GLN A 13 -38.18 10.29 23.47
N LEU A 14 -38.95 11.39 23.55
CA LEU A 14 -38.47 12.67 24.08
C LEU A 14 -38.04 12.58 25.56
N ASP A 15 -38.78 11.85 26.38
CA ASP A 15 -38.43 11.65 27.79
C ASP A 15 -37.09 10.93 27.95
N ARG A 16 -36.79 9.98 27.06
CA ARG A 16 -35.50 9.30 27.02
C ARG A 16 -34.37 10.26 26.62
N LEU A 17 -34.61 11.14 25.65
CA LEU A 17 -33.64 12.17 25.25
C LEU A 17 -33.36 13.19 26.37
N ASN A 18 -34.42 13.63 27.07
CA ASN A 18 -34.29 14.54 28.20
C ASN A 18 -33.47 13.89 29.32
N LYS A 19 -33.74 12.62 29.63
CA LYS A 19 -32.96 11.88 30.62
C LYS A 19 -31.49 11.74 30.23
N LEU A 20 -31.19 11.41 28.97
CA LEU A 20 -29.81 11.36 28.47
C LEU A 20 -29.08 12.70 28.59
N LYS A 21 -29.80 13.82 28.35
CA LYS A 21 -29.25 15.18 28.51
C LYS A 21 -28.94 15.49 29.97
N GLU A 22 -29.87 15.19 30.89
CA GLU A 22 -29.66 15.35 32.32
C GLU A 22 -28.46 14.53 32.81
N ASP A 23 -28.40 13.26 32.41
CA ASP A 23 -27.30 12.37 32.78
C ASP A 23 -25.96 12.88 32.22
N TYR A 24 -25.93 13.41 30.99
CA TYR A 24 -24.74 14.01 30.39
C TYR A 24 -24.21 15.19 31.20
N TYR A 25 -25.08 16.15 31.55
CA TYR A 25 -24.69 17.35 32.31
C TYR A 25 -24.49 17.10 33.81
N SER A 26 -24.82 15.90 34.31
CA SER A 26 -24.52 15.52 35.70
C SER A 26 -23.04 15.21 35.96
N ASP A 27 -22.26 14.91 34.90
CA ASP A 27 -20.81 14.71 34.99
C ASP A 27 -20.06 15.93 34.45
N THR A 28 -19.32 16.62 35.33
CA THR A 28 -18.54 17.81 34.97
C THR A 28 -17.44 17.53 33.93
N LYS A 29 -17.00 16.28 33.79
CA LYS A 29 -16.04 15.87 32.74
C LYS A 29 -16.66 15.96 31.35
N ASN A 30 -17.96 15.69 31.21
CA ASN A 30 -18.66 15.81 29.93
C ASN A 30 -18.72 17.27 29.50
N GLU A 31 -19.03 18.18 30.42
CA GLU A 31 -19.04 19.62 30.14
C GLU A 31 -17.64 20.15 29.78
N LEU A 32 -16.59 19.71 30.49
CA LEU A 32 -15.20 20.02 30.14
C LEU A 32 -14.85 19.54 28.73
N ALA A 33 -15.17 18.29 28.40
CA ALA A 33 -14.93 17.73 27.07
C ALA A 33 -15.74 18.47 25.98
N GLN A 34 -17.01 18.81 26.25
CA GLN A 34 -17.85 19.60 25.35
C GLN A 34 -17.21 20.95 25.03
N ASN A 35 -16.72 21.67 26.04
CA ASN A 35 -16.10 22.98 25.87
C ASN A 35 -14.80 22.93 25.04
N ALA A 36 -14.03 21.84 25.14
CA ALA A 36 -12.82 21.65 24.35
C ALA A 36 -13.15 21.21 22.91
N CYS A 37 -13.93 20.14 22.75
CA CYS A 37 -14.22 19.51 21.45
C CYS A 37 -15.13 20.35 20.54
N THR A 38 -15.84 21.35 21.07
CA THR A 38 -16.61 22.31 20.25
C THR A 38 -15.75 23.42 19.65
N ARG A 39 -14.48 23.55 20.08
CA ARG A 39 -13.56 24.61 19.63
C ARG A 39 -12.30 24.07 18.96
N PHE A 40 -11.94 22.81 19.22
CA PHE A 40 -10.72 22.16 18.73
C PHE A 40 -11.01 20.77 18.17
N ASP A 41 -10.10 20.25 17.35
CA ASP A 41 -10.16 18.87 16.88
C ASP A 41 -10.14 17.90 18.07
N PRO A 42 -11.16 17.02 18.23
CA PRO A 42 -11.22 16.06 19.32
C PRO A 42 -10.00 15.14 19.41
N PHE A 43 -9.33 14.82 18.29
CA PHE A 43 -8.12 13.99 18.31
C PHE A 43 -6.94 14.74 18.92
N GLU A 44 -6.77 16.03 18.62
CA GLU A 44 -5.72 16.86 19.22
C GLU A 44 -5.96 17.07 20.72
N VAL A 45 -7.22 17.23 21.12
CA VAL A 45 -7.61 17.34 22.53
C VAL A 45 -7.34 16.03 23.29
N ALA A 46 -7.47 14.88 22.63
CA ALA A 46 -7.28 13.57 23.23
C ALA A 46 -5.81 13.14 23.36
N ILE A 47 -4.86 13.86 22.75
CA ILE A 47 -3.42 13.53 22.84
C ILE A 47 -2.96 13.57 24.29
N SER A 48 -2.32 12.48 24.71
CA SER A 48 -1.76 12.34 26.04
C SER A 48 -0.42 13.06 26.14
N LYS A 49 -0.44 14.27 26.72
CA LYS A 49 0.79 15.04 26.95
C LYS A 49 1.82 14.24 27.76
N LYS A 50 1.36 13.47 28.77
CA LYS A 50 2.22 12.60 29.57
C LYS A 50 2.96 11.54 28.72
N ARG A 51 2.28 10.94 27.74
CA ARG A 51 2.87 9.90 26.88
C ARG A 51 3.79 10.52 25.84
N THR A 52 3.36 11.59 25.19
CA THR A 52 4.21 12.33 24.23
C THR A 52 5.51 12.85 24.87
N ASP A 53 5.49 13.29 26.12
CA ASP A 53 6.69 13.75 26.84
C ASP A 53 7.66 12.63 27.23
N THR A 54 7.19 11.39 27.33
CA THR A 54 7.99 10.24 27.77
C THR A 54 8.44 9.34 26.62
N CYS A 55 7.90 9.53 25.42
CA CYS A 55 8.28 8.76 24.25
C CYS A 55 9.56 9.32 23.62
N LEU A 56 10.61 8.48 23.53
CA LEU A 56 11.92 8.86 23.01
C LEU A 56 12.21 8.13 21.71
N HIS A 57 12.73 8.85 20.72
CA HIS A 57 13.18 8.28 19.42
C HIS A 57 14.60 7.68 19.52
N VAL A 58 14.83 6.85 20.54
CA VAL A 58 16.12 6.21 20.83
C VAL A 58 15.94 4.70 20.86
N TYR A 59 16.64 4.01 19.96
CA TYR A 59 16.57 2.56 19.79
C TYR A 59 17.95 1.94 20.02
N ASN A 60 18.01 0.83 20.75
CA ASN A 60 19.27 0.11 21.03
C ASN A 60 19.70 -0.81 19.88
N ILE A 61 18.77 -1.24 19.02
CA ILE A 61 19.00 -2.05 17.83
C ILE A 61 18.64 -1.19 16.63
N LYS A 62 19.64 -0.91 15.77
CA LYS A 62 19.50 -0.10 14.56
C LYS A 62 20.30 -0.71 13.43
N ILE A 63 19.89 -0.42 12.19
CA ILE A 63 20.74 -0.63 11.03
C ILE A 63 21.93 0.35 11.05
N GLU A 64 23.01 0.01 10.36
CA GLU A 64 24.25 0.80 10.36
C GLU A 64 24.09 2.21 9.79
N SER A 65 23.27 2.34 8.73
CA SER A 65 23.03 3.61 8.06
C SER A 65 21.58 3.72 7.60
N GLU A 66 20.99 4.90 7.79
CA GLU A 66 19.67 5.25 7.25
C GLU A 66 19.79 5.90 5.87
N GLY A 67 18.72 5.79 5.08
CA GLY A 67 18.69 6.29 3.71
C GLY A 67 18.60 7.81 3.68
N LYS A 68 19.36 8.42 2.76
CA LYS A 68 19.34 9.87 2.51
C LYS A 68 19.13 10.16 1.02
N PRO A 69 18.37 11.21 0.66
CA PRO A 69 17.53 12.02 1.56
C PRO A 69 16.29 11.25 2.04
N VAL A 70 15.55 11.82 3.00
CA VAL A 70 14.21 11.33 3.34
C VAL A 70 13.31 11.51 2.12
N THR A 71 12.61 10.45 1.73
CA THR A 71 11.77 10.45 0.53
C THR A 71 10.36 10.97 0.83
N ASN A 72 9.75 11.72 -0.09
CA ASN A 72 8.37 12.19 0.04
C ASN A 72 7.50 11.70 -1.12
N GLN A 73 6.43 10.95 -0.82
CA GLN A 73 5.49 10.46 -1.83
C GLN A 73 4.47 11.52 -2.28
N GLU A 74 4.36 12.62 -1.54
CA GLU A 74 3.39 13.69 -1.73
C GLU A 74 1.94 13.17 -1.80
N HIS A 75 1.09 13.82 -2.58
CA HIS A 75 -0.31 13.46 -2.78
C HIS A 75 -0.47 12.24 -3.70
N SER A 76 0.11 11.11 -3.32
CA SER A 76 0.00 9.85 -4.06
C SER A 76 -0.11 8.63 -3.14
N GLY A 77 -0.71 7.54 -3.63
CA GLY A 77 -0.80 6.25 -2.93
C GLY A 77 0.39 5.33 -3.17
N ARG A 78 1.62 5.86 -3.20
CA ARG A 78 2.85 5.12 -3.59
C ARG A 78 3.68 4.59 -2.41
N CYS A 79 3.15 4.60 -1.20
CA CYS A 79 3.87 4.19 0.02
C CYS A 79 4.59 2.84 -0.11
N TRP A 80 3.95 1.85 -0.74
CA TRP A 80 4.52 0.52 -0.95
C TRP A 80 5.79 0.55 -1.82
N LEU A 81 5.83 1.37 -2.88
CA LEU A 81 7.01 1.55 -3.74
C LEU A 81 8.11 2.29 -2.98
N PHE A 82 7.76 3.38 -2.29
CA PHE A 82 8.70 4.18 -1.52
C PHE A 82 9.38 3.35 -0.43
N ALA A 83 8.61 2.59 0.35
CA ALA A 83 9.15 1.70 1.37
C ALA A 83 10.07 0.64 0.77
N ALA A 84 9.69 0.01 -0.35
CA ALA A 84 10.51 -1.03 -0.99
C ALA A 84 11.84 -0.47 -1.50
N LEU A 85 11.81 0.69 -2.17
CA LEU A 85 13.01 1.35 -2.67
C LEU A 85 13.88 1.93 -1.56
N ASN A 86 13.27 2.36 -0.43
CA ASN A 86 13.99 2.80 0.75
C ASN A 86 14.80 1.68 1.41
N VAL A 87 14.28 0.45 1.43
CA VAL A 87 15.03 -0.72 1.89
C VAL A 87 16.14 -1.06 0.89
N MET A 88 15.79 -1.14 -0.40
CA MET A 88 16.69 -1.54 -1.48
C MET A 88 17.91 -0.61 -1.64
N ARG A 89 17.74 0.70 -1.40
CA ARG A 89 18.83 1.67 -1.61
C ARG A 89 19.93 1.59 -0.58
N LEU A 90 19.68 1.07 0.62
CA LEU A 90 20.66 1.04 1.70
C LEU A 90 21.91 0.22 1.34
N PRO A 91 21.79 -1.07 0.94
CA PRO A 91 22.97 -1.84 0.54
C PRO A 91 23.60 -1.29 -0.74
N PHE A 92 22.82 -0.68 -1.65
CA PHE A 92 23.33 -0.03 -2.86
C PHE A 92 24.22 1.18 -2.53
N MET A 93 23.72 2.11 -1.72
CA MET A 93 24.47 3.29 -1.25
C MET A 93 25.74 2.88 -0.51
N LYS A 94 25.65 1.86 0.35
CA LYS A 94 26.81 1.31 1.07
C LYS A 94 27.85 0.74 0.12
N LYS A 95 27.45 -0.10 -0.84
CA LYS A 95 28.36 -0.77 -1.79
C LYS A 95 29.13 0.22 -2.64
N TYR A 96 28.47 1.28 -3.09
CA TYR A 96 29.05 2.24 -4.04
C TYR A 96 29.54 3.54 -3.39
N GLY A 97 29.51 3.62 -2.06
CA GLY A 97 29.97 4.80 -1.33
C GLY A 97 29.20 6.06 -1.70
N ILE A 98 27.88 5.96 -1.88
CA ILE A 98 27.02 7.09 -2.25
C ILE A 98 26.43 7.71 -0.96
N GLU A 99 26.52 9.03 -0.83
CA GLU A 99 26.01 9.74 0.36
C GLU A 99 24.49 9.95 0.30
N GLU A 100 23.97 10.36 -0.85
CA GLU A 100 22.56 10.62 -1.10
C GLU A 100 22.13 9.93 -2.40
N PHE A 101 21.05 9.15 -2.32
CA PHE A 101 20.56 8.39 -3.47
C PHE A 101 19.08 8.05 -3.34
N GLU A 102 18.38 8.11 -4.47
CA GLU A 102 17.04 7.58 -4.64
C GLU A 102 16.94 6.79 -5.94
N PHE A 103 16.29 5.63 -5.87
CA PHE A 103 15.77 5.01 -7.08
C PHE A 103 14.55 5.79 -7.57
N SER A 104 14.35 5.86 -8.88
CA SER A 104 13.17 6.52 -9.44
C SER A 104 11.88 5.78 -9.08
N GLN A 105 11.13 6.31 -8.11
CA GLN A 105 9.83 5.79 -7.72
C GLN A 105 8.81 5.98 -8.85
N THR A 106 8.96 7.06 -9.64
CA THR A 106 8.13 7.36 -10.80
C THR A 106 8.34 6.37 -11.95
N TYR A 107 9.57 5.85 -12.15
CA TYR A 107 9.85 4.80 -13.13
C TYR A 107 9.00 3.55 -12.87
N LEU A 108 8.99 3.04 -11.63
CA LEU A 108 8.18 1.88 -11.28
C LEU A 108 6.68 2.18 -11.29
N PHE A 109 6.29 3.41 -10.91
CA PHE A 109 4.90 3.83 -10.93
C PHE A 109 4.32 3.90 -12.36
N PHE A 110 5.12 4.33 -13.34
CA PHE A 110 4.75 4.32 -14.75
C PHE A 110 4.36 2.91 -15.22
N TRP A 111 5.25 1.94 -15.00
CA TRP A 111 5.01 0.55 -15.40
C TRP A 111 3.88 -0.10 -14.62
N ASP A 112 3.79 0.14 -13.30
CA ASP A 112 2.67 -0.36 -12.49
C ASP A 112 1.33 0.13 -13.01
N LYS A 113 1.22 1.39 -13.44
CA LYS A 113 -0.05 1.94 -13.92
C LYS A 113 -0.54 1.26 -15.19
N ILE A 114 0.35 1.05 -16.15
CA ILE A 114 0.04 0.42 -17.43
C ILE A 114 -0.28 -1.06 -17.22
N GLU A 115 0.62 -1.78 -16.54
CA GLU A 115 0.44 -3.21 -16.29
C GLU A 115 -0.82 -3.48 -15.49
N ARG A 116 -1.06 -2.72 -14.40
CA ARG A 116 -2.27 -2.91 -13.58
C ARG A 116 -3.55 -2.63 -14.34
N SER A 117 -3.53 -1.68 -15.27
CA SER A 117 -4.66 -1.42 -16.16
C SER A 117 -4.90 -2.62 -17.07
N HIS A 118 -3.85 -3.16 -17.68
CA HIS A 118 -3.91 -4.37 -18.49
C HIS A 118 -4.42 -5.58 -17.70
N TYR A 119 -3.94 -5.74 -16.46
CA TYR A 119 -4.40 -6.77 -15.53
C TYR A 119 -5.89 -6.64 -15.20
N TRP A 120 -6.40 -5.42 -14.98
CA TRP A 120 -7.81 -5.19 -14.74
C TRP A 120 -8.69 -5.50 -15.95
N LEU A 121 -8.30 -5.07 -17.16
CA LEU A 121 -9.05 -5.38 -18.38
C LEU A 121 -9.17 -6.90 -18.60
N ASN A 122 -8.08 -7.65 -18.37
CA ASN A 122 -8.10 -9.10 -18.44
C ASN A 122 -8.99 -9.75 -17.36
N ASN A 123 -9.03 -9.20 -16.13
CA ASN A 123 -9.96 -9.67 -15.10
C ASN A 123 -11.42 -9.40 -15.46
N ILE A 124 -11.73 -8.29 -16.13
CA ILE A 124 -13.09 -8.02 -16.63
C ILE A 124 -13.50 -9.08 -17.65
N VAL A 125 -12.65 -9.39 -18.63
CA VAL A 125 -12.92 -10.45 -19.61
C VAL A 125 -13.09 -11.80 -18.93
N THR A 126 -12.19 -12.14 -18.01
CA THR A 126 -12.21 -13.41 -17.27
C THR A 126 -13.50 -13.58 -16.49
N THR A 127 -13.89 -12.57 -15.70
CA THR A 127 -15.13 -12.60 -14.91
C THR A 127 -16.38 -12.60 -15.79
N ALA A 128 -16.36 -11.90 -16.93
CA ALA A 128 -17.45 -11.95 -17.91
C ALA A 128 -17.62 -13.36 -18.50
N LYS A 129 -16.53 -14.01 -18.91
CA LYS A 129 -16.54 -15.39 -19.42
C LYS A 129 -17.00 -16.41 -18.36
N GLN A 130 -16.75 -16.13 -17.08
CA GLN A 130 -17.24 -16.94 -15.95
C GLN A 130 -18.72 -16.72 -15.63
N GLY A 131 -19.40 -15.79 -16.31
CA GLY A 131 -20.82 -15.50 -16.07
C GLY A 131 -21.08 -14.61 -14.85
N GLU A 132 -20.04 -13.95 -14.31
CA GLU A 132 -20.21 -13.00 -13.20
C GLU A 132 -21.11 -11.83 -13.64
N LYS A 133 -22.11 -11.51 -12.82
CA LYS A 133 -23.08 -10.45 -13.12
C LYS A 133 -22.45 -9.06 -12.93
N LEU A 134 -22.87 -8.10 -13.75
CA LEU A 134 -22.39 -6.71 -13.66
C LEU A 134 -22.65 -6.10 -12.26
N GLU A 135 -23.85 -6.32 -11.73
CA GLU A 135 -24.25 -5.87 -10.38
C GLU A 135 -23.67 -6.75 -9.25
N GLY A 136 -22.90 -7.78 -9.60
CA GLY A 136 -22.23 -8.65 -8.64
C GLY A 136 -21.16 -7.90 -7.86
N ARG A 137 -20.95 -8.30 -6.61
CA ARG A 137 -19.96 -7.67 -5.71
C ARG A 137 -18.55 -7.65 -6.31
N LEU A 138 -18.14 -8.75 -6.96
CA LEU A 138 -16.82 -8.88 -7.57
C LEU A 138 -16.63 -7.91 -8.74
N VAL A 139 -17.59 -7.86 -9.67
CA VAL A 139 -17.48 -6.98 -10.84
C VAL A 139 -17.51 -5.51 -10.40
N ASN A 140 -18.41 -5.14 -9.48
CA ASN A 140 -18.45 -3.79 -8.92
C ASN A 140 -17.12 -3.35 -8.27
N PHE A 141 -16.41 -4.27 -7.63
CA PHE A 141 -15.07 -4.01 -7.11
C PHE A 141 -14.03 -3.75 -8.22
N LEU A 142 -14.16 -4.38 -9.39
CA LEU A 142 -13.21 -4.27 -10.51
C LEU A 142 -13.47 -3.07 -11.44
N LEU A 143 -14.58 -2.35 -11.30
CA LEU A 143 -15.02 -1.27 -12.20
C LEU A 143 -14.23 0.04 -12.05
N HIS A 144 -12.93 -0.02 -12.33
CA HIS A 144 -12.03 1.14 -12.35
C HIS A 144 -12.00 1.85 -13.72
N LEU A 145 -11.86 1.09 -14.81
CA LEU A 145 -11.86 1.58 -16.20
C LEU A 145 -13.24 1.33 -16.84
N ARG A 146 -14.25 2.04 -16.34
CA ARG A 146 -15.68 1.68 -16.50
C ARG A 146 -16.14 1.56 -17.95
N GLU A 147 -15.72 2.50 -18.81
CA GLU A 147 -16.07 2.48 -20.24
C GLU A 147 -15.50 1.24 -20.94
N TYR A 148 -14.20 0.98 -20.75
CA TYR A 148 -13.51 -0.18 -21.30
C TYR A 148 -14.06 -1.50 -20.76
N ALA A 149 -14.39 -1.53 -19.47
CA ALA A 149 -15.01 -2.68 -18.85
C ALA A 149 -16.37 -3.00 -19.48
N LYS A 150 -17.19 -1.99 -19.77
CA LYS A 150 -18.47 -2.17 -20.46
C LYS A 150 -18.27 -2.78 -21.85
N GLU A 151 -17.39 -2.18 -22.66
CA GLU A 151 -17.12 -2.65 -24.03
C GLU A 151 -16.64 -4.11 -24.06
N LEU A 152 -15.70 -4.47 -23.19
CA LEU A 152 -15.17 -5.84 -23.11
C LEU A 152 -16.25 -6.84 -22.70
N ARG A 153 -17.14 -6.47 -21.76
CA ARG A 153 -18.25 -7.32 -21.35
C ARG A 153 -19.29 -7.49 -22.44
N ASP A 154 -19.61 -6.43 -23.17
CA ASP A 154 -20.52 -6.49 -24.32
C ASP A 154 -19.97 -7.46 -25.38
N LYS A 155 -18.67 -7.37 -25.70
CA LYS A 155 -17.99 -8.29 -26.64
C LYS A 155 -18.05 -9.74 -26.20
N VAL A 156 -17.81 -10.02 -24.92
CA VAL A 156 -17.95 -11.38 -24.38
C VAL A 156 -19.40 -11.85 -24.51
N SER A 157 -20.37 -11.00 -24.19
CA SER A 157 -21.80 -11.35 -24.29
C SER A 157 -22.29 -11.57 -25.72
N SER A 158 -21.68 -10.89 -26.71
CA SER A 158 -21.98 -11.06 -28.13
C SER A 158 -21.26 -12.25 -28.76
N GLY A 159 -20.46 -13.01 -28.00
CA GLY A 159 -19.69 -14.15 -28.50
C GLY A 159 -18.54 -13.75 -29.42
N ALA A 160 -17.91 -12.59 -29.19
CA ALA A 160 -16.72 -12.18 -29.95
C ALA A 160 -15.56 -13.17 -29.76
N SER A 161 -14.69 -13.28 -30.77
CA SER A 161 -13.51 -14.13 -30.70
C SER A 161 -12.49 -13.64 -29.66
N ASP A 162 -11.61 -14.53 -29.20
CA ASP A 162 -10.56 -14.16 -28.26
C ASP A 162 -9.57 -13.18 -28.90
N GLU A 163 -9.34 -13.31 -30.20
CA GLU A 163 -8.54 -12.38 -31.00
C GLU A 163 -9.16 -10.98 -31.06
N ASP A 164 -10.49 -10.88 -31.26
CA ASP A 164 -11.20 -9.59 -31.27
C ASP A 164 -11.18 -8.91 -29.90
N ILE A 165 -11.31 -9.71 -28.83
CA ILE A 165 -11.24 -9.22 -27.45
C ILE A 165 -9.82 -8.72 -27.16
N GLN A 166 -8.79 -9.49 -27.50
CA GLN A 166 -7.40 -9.08 -27.32
C GLN A 166 -7.08 -7.80 -28.11
N SER A 167 -7.50 -7.72 -29.38
CA SER A 167 -7.34 -6.50 -30.19
C SER A 167 -8.01 -5.27 -29.55
N THR A 168 -9.12 -5.48 -28.84
CA THR A 168 -9.81 -4.41 -28.10
C THR A 168 -9.00 -3.97 -26.88
N ILE A 169 -8.48 -4.93 -26.10
CA ILE A 169 -7.59 -4.65 -24.97
C ILE A 169 -6.36 -3.87 -25.43
N ASP A 170 -5.73 -4.27 -26.54
CA ASP A 170 -4.52 -3.61 -27.05
C ASP A 170 -4.78 -2.14 -27.41
N LYS A 171 -5.94 -1.84 -28.03
CA LYS A 171 -6.36 -0.46 -28.33
C LYS A 171 -6.59 0.36 -27.07
N GLN A 172 -7.25 -0.23 -26.07
CA GLN A 172 -7.51 0.42 -24.78
C GLN A 172 -6.20 0.69 -24.03
N ILE A 173 -5.25 -0.25 -24.05
CA ILE A 173 -3.92 -0.07 -23.47
C ILE A 173 -3.11 0.99 -24.21
N ALA A 174 -3.21 1.09 -25.54
CA ALA A 174 -2.56 2.18 -26.27
C ALA A 174 -3.05 3.57 -25.81
N VAL A 175 -4.35 3.73 -25.57
CA VAL A 175 -4.89 4.98 -25.00
C VAL A 175 -4.37 5.23 -23.59
N ILE A 176 -4.36 4.20 -22.73
CA ILE A 176 -3.84 4.32 -21.36
C ILE A 176 -2.36 4.67 -21.36
N TYR A 177 -1.56 4.04 -22.22
CA TYR A 177 -0.15 4.36 -22.39
C TYR A 177 0.03 5.84 -22.73
N ASN A 178 -0.73 6.36 -23.69
CA ASN A 178 -0.66 7.79 -24.06
C ASN A 178 -1.00 8.71 -22.88
N ILE A 179 -2.01 8.38 -22.08
CA ILE A 179 -2.37 9.15 -20.88
C ILE A 179 -1.22 9.12 -19.86
N VAL A 180 -0.71 7.93 -19.54
CA VAL A 180 0.36 7.75 -18.55
C VAL A 180 1.65 8.44 -19.01
N ALA A 181 2.05 8.27 -20.27
CA ALA A 181 3.20 8.92 -20.88
C ALA A 181 3.06 10.44 -20.91
N THR A 182 1.87 10.97 -21.17
CA THR A 182 1.60 12.42 -21.12
C THR A 182 1.78 12.96 -19.69
N CYS A 183 1.33 12.22 -18.68
CA CYS A 183 1.37 12.69 -17.29
C CYS A 183 2.74 12.48 -16.61
N LEU A 184 3.47 11.42 -16.95
CA LEU A 184 4.68 10.99 -16.22
C LEU A 184 5.97 11.07 -17.05
N GLY A 185 5.87 11.29 -18.35
CA GLY A 185 6.98 11.12 -19.29
C GLY A 185 7.21 9.66 -19.65
N ILE A 186 7.96 9.43 -20.73
CA ILE A 186 8.33 8.09 -21.20
C ILE A 186 9.65 7.68 -20.54
N PRO A 187 9.70 6.55 -19.82
CA PRO A 187 10.94 6.04 -19.25
C PRO A 187 12.03 5.81 -20.31
N PRO A 188 13.31 6.12 -20.02
CA PRO A 188 14.39 5.90 -20.97
C PRO A 188 14.66 4.41 -21.18
N GLU A 189 14.95 4.01 -22.43
CA GLU A 189 15.38 2.65 -22.74
C GLU A 189 16.80 2.36 -22.22
N LYS A 190 17.68 3.35 -22.30
CA LYS A 190 19.05 3.32 -21.78
C LYS A 190 19.39 4.64 -21.12
N PHE A 191 20.24 4.58 -20.11
CA PHE A 191 20.78 5.76 -19.44
C PHE A 191 22.24 5.53 -19.02
N THR A 192 22.91 6.63 -18.72
CA THR A 192 24.21 6.64 -18.04
C THR A 192 24.00 7.35 -16.71
N PHE A 193 24.27 6.66 -15.60
CA PHE A 193 24.23 7.24 -14.27
C PHE A 193 25.64 7.65 -13.85
N GLU A 194 25.83 8.95 -13.66
CA GLU A 194 27.09 9.56 -13.26
C GLU A 194 26.95 10.10 -11.82
N TYR A 195 27.94 9.87 -10.97
CA TYR A 195 27.94 10.35 -9.60
C TYR A 195 29.36 10.49 -9.06
N TYR A 196 29.48 11.20 -7.93
CA TYR A 196 30.71 11.21 -7.14
C TYR A 196 30.48 10.36 -5.88
N ASN A 197 31.42 9.48 -5.57
CA ASN A 197 31.38 8.75 -4.29
C ASN A 197 31.84 9.65 -3.13
N LYS A 198 31.81 9.11 -1.91
CA LYS A 198 32.25 9.79 -0.68
C LYS A 198 33.71 10.25 -0.73
N GLU A 199 34.55 9.59 -1.51
CA GLU A 199 35.94 9.96 -1.76
C GLU A 199 36.10 11.08 -2.82
N LYS A 200 34.98 11.60 -3.34
CA LYS A 200 34.92 12.61 -4.41
C LYS A 200 35.49 12.12 -5.75
N GLU A 201 35.51 10.81 -5.97
CA GLU A 201 35.87 10.20 -7.24
C GLU A 201 34.66 10.14 -8.16
N TYR A 202 34.84 10.56 -9.42
CA TYR A 202 33.83 10.38 -10.45
C TYR A 202 33.64 8.88 -10.75
N LYS A 203 32.38 8.44 -10.77
CA LYS A 203 31.94 7.09 -11.10
C LYS A 203 30.82 7.17 -12.13
N THR A 204 30.69 6.11 -12.91
CA THR A 204 29.64 5.99 -13.93
C THR A 204 29.16 4.55 -14.07
N PHE A 205 27.87 4.38 -14.31
CA PHE A 205 27.26 3.16 -14.80
C PHE A 205 26.54 3.48 -16.11
N GLY A 206 27.04 3.00 -17.25
CA GLY A 206 26.36 3.29 -18.50
C GLY A 206 27.21 3.10 -19.74
N PRO A 207 26.55 3.08 -20.92
CA PRO A 207 25.09 3.08 -21.09
C PRO A 207 24.49 1.70 -20.76
N LEU A 208 23.38 1.67 -20.01
CA LEU A 208 22.70 0.44 -19.57
C LEU A 208 21.19 0.59 -19.68
N THR A 209 20.48 -0.50 -19.92
CA THR A 209 19.02 -0.55 -19.70
C THR A 209 18.69 -0.58 -18.20
N PRO A 210 17.47 -0.20 -17.78
CA PRO A 210 17.03 -0.35 -16.39
C PRO A 210 17.11 -1.80 -15.86
N GLN A 211 16.83 -2.79 -16.72
CA GLN A 211 16.97 -4.20 -16.37
C GLN A 211 18.43 -4.57 -16.12
N GLU A 212 19.35 -4.17 -17.00
CA GLU A 212 20.78 -4.42 -16.79
C GLU A 212 21.30 -3.70 -15.54
N PHE A 213 20.82 -2.49 -15.25
CA PHE A 213 21.19 -1.79 -14.03
C PHE A 213 20.73 -2.56 -12.78
N TYR A 214 19.50 -3.06 -12.77
CA TYR A 214 19.02 -3.93 -11.68
C TYR A 214 19.88 -5.19 -11.55
N GLU A 215 20.03 -5.96 -12.64
CA GLU A 215 20.73 -7.25 -12.62
C GLU A 215 22.22 -7.13 -12.24
N LYS A 216 22.92 -6.10 -12.76
CA LYS A 216 24.37 -5.94 -12.53
C LYS A 216 24.69 -5.24 -11.21
N HIS A 217 23.88 -4.26 -10.81
CA HIS A 217 24.26 -3.36 -9.71
C HIS A 217 23.37 -3.43 -8.48
N VAL A 218 22.14 -3.93 -8.58
CA VAL A 218 21.18 -3.97 -7.47
C VAL A 218 20.91 -5.39 -6.99
N ARG A 219 20.54 -6.31 -7.89
CA ARG A 219 20.18 -7.70 -7.56
C ARG A 219 21.23 -8.45 -6.74
N PRO A 220 22.55 -8.30 -6.98
CA PRO A 220 23.57 -8.95 -6.14
C PRO A 220 23.60 -8.45 -4.69
N LEU A 221 23.01 -7.29 -4.43
CA LEU A 221 22.95 -6.64 -3.11
C LEU A 221 21.57 -6.77 -2.48
N PHE A 222 20.52 -6.77 -3.31
CA PHE A 222 19.12 -6.84 -2.93
C PHE A 222 18.32 -7.55 -4.02
N ASN A 223 18.26 -8.86 -3.92
CA ASN A 223 17.43 -9.69 -4.79
C ASN A 223 16.01 -9.75 -4.25
N VAL A 224 15.02 -9.32 -5.04
CA VAL A 224 13.60 -9.33 -4.63
C VAL A 224 13.05 -10.75 -4.55
N ASP A 225 13.65 -11.70 -5.27
CA ASP A 225 13.23 -13.10 -5.25
C ASP A 225 13.59 -13.82 -3.94
N ASP A 226 14.57 -13.30 -3.19
CA ASP A 226 14.97 -13.85 -1.89
C ASP A 226 14.09 -13.34 -0.74
N LYS A 227 13.11 -12.47 -1.02
CA LYS A 227 12.25 -11.85 -0.02
C LYS A 227 10.92 -12.61 0.08
N VAL A 228 10.43 -12.76 1.32
CA VAL A 228 9.17 -13.45 1.62
C VAL A 228 8.18 -12.51 2.30
N CYS A 229 6.90 -12.61 1.93
CA CYS A 229 5.84 -11.81 2.54
C CYS A 229 5.15 -12.62 3.64
N LEU A 230 5.34 -12.17 4.89
CA LEU A 230 4.62 -12.67 6.05
C LEU A 230 3.51 -11.69 6.42
N VAL A 231 2.36 -12.23 6.82
CA VAL A 231 1.24 -11.44 7.34
C VAL A 231 0.82 -11.98 8.70
N ASN A 232 0.17 -11.13 9.49
CA ASN A 232 -0.60 -11.57 10.64
C ASN A 232 -2.07 -11.24 10.39
N ASP A 233 -2.83 -12.26 10.05
CA ASP A 233 -4.27 -12.21 9.93
C ASP A 233 -4.89 -13.07 11.04
N PRO A 234 -5.41 -12.46 12.12
CA PRO A 234 -5.91 -13.18 13.28
C PRO A 234 -7.35 -13.69 13.11
N ARG A 235 -7.99 -13.52 11.94
CA ARG A 235 -9.35 -14.00 11.70
C ARG A 235 -9.40 -15.52 11.79
N GLU A 236 -10.36 -16.06 12.53
CA GLU A 236 -10.49 -17.51 12.76
C GLU A 236 -10.57 -18.35 11.48
N LEU A 237 -11.17 -17.80 10.42
CA LEU A 237 -11.29 -18.45 9.11
C LEU A 237 -9.96 -18.57 8.36
N ASN A 238 -8.92 -17.87 8.81
CA ASN A 238 -7.60 -17.81 8.17
C ASN A 238 -6.52 -18.36 9.13
N PRO A 239 -6.48 -19.69 9.38
CA PRO A 239 -5.50 -20.27 10.29
C PRO A 239 -4.05 -19.93 9.89
N PHE A 240 -3.19 -19.78 10.91
CA PHE A 240 -1.74 -19.60 10.73
C PHE A 240 -1.08 -20.83 10.10
N GLY A 241 0.12 -20.64 9.55
CA GLY A 241 0.86 -21.70 8.85
C GLY A 241 0.31 -22.04 7.47
N LYS A 242 -0.55 -21.19 6.92
CA LYS A 242 -1.17 -21.35 5.59
C LYS A 242 -0.79 -20.21 4.66
N LEU A 243 -0.81 -20.53 3.37
CA LEU A 243 -0.54 -19.59 2.29
C LEU A 243 -1.86 -19.10 1.69
N TYR A 244 -2.01 -17.79 1.57
CA TYR A 244 -3.19 -17.14 1.00
C TYR A 244 -2.81 -16.31 -0.22
N THR A 245 -3.75 -16.17 -1.13
CA THR A 245 -3.72 -15.20 -2.24
C THR A 245 -5.09 -14.57 -2.32
N LEU A 246 -5.17 -13.33 -2.83
CA LEU A 246 -6.44 -12.65 -3.03
C LEU A 246 -6.85 -12.72 -4.50
N GLN A 247 -8.11 -13.06 -4.75
CA GLN A 247 -8.68 -13.09 -6.10
C GLN A 247 -8.59 -11.69 -6.72
N CYS A 248 -8.15 -11.62 -7.98
CA CYS A 248 -7.98 -10.39 -8.74
C CYS A 248 -7.03 -9.35 -8.10
N LEU A 249 -6.21 -9.73 -7.11
CA LEU A 249 -5.12 -8.89 -6.61
C LEU A 249 -3.84 -9.16 -7.41
N GLY A 250 -3.42 -8.18 -8.19
CA GLY A 250 -2.20 -8.24 -8.98
C GLY A 250 -2.00 -6.98 -9.80
N ASN A 251 -0.91 -6.95 -10.55
CA ASN A 251 -0.62 -5.86 -11.47
C ASN A 251 -0.06 -6.34 -12.82
N VAL A 252 0.63 -7.48 -12.91
CA VAL A 252 1.16 -7.99 -14.20
C VAL A 252 0.42 -9.27 -14.58
N VAL A 253 -0.14 -9.32 -15.79
CA VAL A 253 -0.80 -10.54 -16.32
C VAL A 253 0.25 -11.64 -16.48
N GLY A 254 -0.04 -12.84 -15.95
CA GLY A 254 0.93 -13.94 -15.91
C GLY A 254 2.09 -13.75 -14.92
N GLY A 255 2.10 -12.64 -14.18
CA GLY A 255 3.10 -12.36 -13.15
C GLY A 255 2.96 -13.24 -11.90
N ARG A 256 3.89 -13.05 -10.95
CA ARG A 256 3.86 -13.72 -9.65
C ARG A 256 2.56 -13.35 -8.91
N ARG A 257 1.86 -14.37 -8.39
CA ARG A 257 0.69 -14.15 -7.52
C ARG A 257 1.12 -13.54 -6.20
N THR A 258 0.35 -12.59 -5.70
CA THR A 258 0.51 -12.07 -4.34
C THR A 258 0.26 -13.19 -3.34
N ALA A 259 1.30 -13.60 -2.62
CA ALA A 259 1.25 -14.71 -1.69
C ALA A 259 1.53 -14.22 -0.27
N TYR A 260 0.58 -14.48 0.63
CA TYR A 260 0.64 -14.11 2.04
C TYR A 260 0.81 -15.36 2.88
N ASN A 261 1.97 -15.50 3.51
CA ASN A 261 2.21 -16.57 4.46
C ASN A 261 1.75 -16.09 5.86
N ASN A 262 0.60 -16.61 6.32
CA ASN A 262 -0.01 -16.14 7.55
C ASN A 262 0.66 -16.76 8.78
N GLN A 263 1.14 -15.92 9.70
CA GLN A 263 1.88 -16.33 10.89
C GLN A 263 1.44 -15.55 12.14
N PRO A 264 1.64 -16.11 13.34
CA PRO A 264 1.43 -15.37 14.58
C PRO A 264 2.33 -14.13 14.66
N ILE A 265 1.84 -13.03 15.25
CA ILE A 265 2.55 -11.75 15.31
C ILE A 265 3.95 -11.86 15.94
N GLY A 266 4.13 -12.77 16.92
CA GLY A 266 5.44 -13.02 17.53
C GLY A 266 6.49 -13.48 16.51
N VAL A 267 6.10 -14.28 15.52
CA VAL A 267 7.01 -14.71 14.43
C VAL A 267 7.44 -13.51 13.59
N LEU A 268 6.50 -12.61 13.25
CA LEU A 268 6.80 -11.41 12.47
C LEU A 268 7.79 -10.49 13.23
N ILE A 269 7.56 -10.27 14.52
CA ILE A 269 8.45 -9.48 15.37
C ILE A 269 9.85 -10.11 15.41
N ASP A 270 9.95 -11.42 15.61
CA ASP A 270 11.23 -12.13 15.69
C ASP A 270 12.04 -12.03 14.38
N VAL A 271 11.39 -12.16 13.22
CA VAL A 271 12.10 -12.03 11.94
C VAL A 271 12.52 -10.59 11.64
N VAL A 272 11.71 -9.60 12.03
CA VAL A 272 12.06 -8.18 11.90
C VAL A 272 13.31 -7.89 12.73
N LEU A 273 13.33 -8.34 13.99
CA LEU A 273 14.49 -8.17 14.87
C LEU A 273 15.74 -8.84 14.31
N LYS A 274 15.61 -10.05 13.74
CA LYS A 274 16.73 -10.74 13.07
C LYS A 274 17.23 -9.96 11.85
N SER A 275 16.33 -9.43 11.01
CA SER A 275 16.68 -8.63 9.83
C SER A 275 17.46 -7.37 10.21
N ILE A 276 16.94 -6.59 11.17
CA ILE A 276 17.59 -5.34 11.61
C ILE A 276 18.96 -5.64 12.23
N ARG A 277 19.09 -6.71 13.05
CA ARG A 277 20.38 -7.15 13.60
C ARG A 277 21.38 -7.58 12.53
N SER A 278 20.90 -8.10 11.40
CA SER A 278 21.73 -8.42 10.24
C SER A 278 22.04 -7.21 9.35
N GLY A 279 21.55 -6.01 9.71
CA GLY A 279 21.79 -4.78 8.98
C GLY A 279 20.84 -4.54 7.80
N GLU A 280 19.75 -5.31 7.67
CA GLU A 280 18.76 -5.15 6.60
C GLU A 280 17.46 -4.55 7.16
N ALA A 281 17.06 -3.40 6.60
CA ALA A 281 15.78 -2.76 6.90
C ALA A 281 14.60 -3.60 6.40
N VAL A 282 13.42 -3.41 6.99
CA VAL A 282 12.24 -4.25 6.69
C VAL A 282 11.12 -3.41 6.10
N TRP A 283 10.60 -3.87 4.95
CA TRP A 283 9.33 -3.38 4.43
C TRP A 283 8.19 -3.96 5.28
N PHE A 284 7.26 -3.12 5.72
CA PHE A 284 6.05 -3.58 6.40
C PHE A 284 4.85 -2.72 6.01
N GLY A 285 3.66 -3.30 6.15
CA GLY A 285 2.39 -2.60 6.01
C GLY A 285 1.65 -2.58 7.35
N CYS A 286 1.05 -1.44 7.69
CA CYS A 286 0.20 -1.26 8.85
C CYS A 286 -0.98 -0.34 8.51
N GLU A 287 -1.94 -0.26 9.42
CA GLU A 287 -2.97 0.77 9.39
C GLU A 287 -2.46 2.01 10.12
N VAL A 288 -1.66 2.81 9.42
CA VAL A 288 -0.91 3.95 9.98
C VAL A 288 -1.80 5.05 10.58
N SER A 289 -3.09 5.10 10.23
CA SER A 289 -3.99 6.15 10.74
C SER A 289 -4.50 5.87 12.15
N LYS A 290 -4.37 4.63 12.65
CA LYS A 290 -4.91 4.23 13.94
C LYS A 290 -3.89 4.52 15.02
N ARG A 291 -4.28 5.33 16.02
CA ARG A 291 -3.44 5.64 17.19
C ARG A 291 -2.10 6.28 16.79
N PHE A 292 -2.17 7.19 15.82
CA PHE A 292 -1.02 7.89 15.28
C PHE A 292 -1.12 9.39 15.55
N GLU A 293 -0.15 9.90 16.31
CA GLU A 293 0.07 11.32 16.52
C GLU A 293 1.13 11.80 15.52
N ARG A 294 0.69 12.56 14.52
CA ARG A 294 1.49 12.87 13.34
C ARG A 294 2.61 13.87 13.61
N LYS A 295 2.43 14.84 14.49
CA LYS A 295 3.38 15.95 14.66
C LYS A 295 4.69 15.49 15.30
N ASN A 296 4.61 14.59 16.27
CA ASN A 296 5.78 13.99 16.90
C ASN A 296 6.13 12.62 16.31
N GLY A 297 5.30 12.06 15.43
CA GLY A 297 5.58 10.81 14.73
C GLY A 297 5.42 9.56 15.60
N LEU A 298 4.37 9.52 16.43
CA LEU A 298 4.17 8.47 17.44
C LEU A 298 3.01 7.56 17.06
N GLU A 299 3.28 6.25 16.92
CA GLU A 299 2.27 5.20 16.77
C GLU A 299 2.20 4.41 18.09
N ASP A 300 1.37 4.87 19.03
CA ASP A 300 1.25 4.35 20.40
C ASP A 300 -0.22 4.30 20.80
N LEU A 301 -0.67 3.18 21.38
CA LEU A 301 -2.05 2.96 21.81
C LEU A 301 -2.50 3.95 22.90
N ASP A 302 -1.54 4.49 23.66
CA ASP A 302 -1.77 5.37 24.81
C ASP A 302 -1.46 6.84 24.51
N ALA A 303 -0.92 7.17 23.33
CA ALA A 303 -0.56 8.54 22.95
C ALA A 303 -1.76 9.42 22.57
#